data_AF-A0A8J5PE60-F1
#
_entry.id   AF-A0A8J5PE60-F1
#
_cell.length_a   1.000
_cell.length_b   1.000
_cell.length_c   1.000
_cell.angle_alpha   90.00
_cell.angle_beta   90.00
_cell.angle_gamma   90.00
#
_symmetry.space_group_name_H-M   'P 1'
#
loop_
_entity.id
_entity.type
_entity.pdbx_description
1 polymer ?
#
loop_
_entity_poly.entity_id
_entity_poly.type
_entity_poly.pdbx_seq_one_letter_code
_entity_poly.pdbx_strand_id
1 'polypeptide(L)'
;MAALEKNQAELEKASKLANVPHCEQYERMISGMLYDSLIPKLTNARLAARKAMNEYNTWFPEGDDFNIENITKRRAEMLKSFLGHVEDEEVFIEPPFRVDYGPNMSGYDWSKRYDLDSDT
;
A
#
# COMPACT_ATOMS: atom_id res chain seq x y z
N MET A 1 15.50 -11.35 -17.54
CA MET A 1 14.73 -12.60 -17.73
C MET A 1 13.96 -12.88 -16.45
N ALA A 2 12.82 -13.56 -16.51
CA ALA A 2 12.07 -13.93 -15.31
C ALA A 2 12.85 -14.95 -14.47
N ALA A 3 12.71 -14.90 -13.15
CA ALA A 3 13.28 -15.90 -12.26
C ALA A 3 12.63 -17.27 -12.46
N LEU A 4 13.40 -18.34 -12.23
CA LEU A 4 12.93 -19.73 -12.35
C LEU A 4 12.54 -20.34 -11.00
N GLU A 5 12.97 -19.73 -9.90
CA GLU A 5 12.79 -20.24 -8.55
C GLU A 5 12.26 -19.14 -7.62
N LYS A 6 11.62 -19.57 -6.53
CA LYS A 6 11.07 -18.66 -5.52
C LYS A 6 12.20 -17.96 -4.77
N ASN A 7 12.01 -16.66 -4.50
CA ASN A 7 12.91 -15.91 -3.66
C ASN A 7 12.40 -15.91 -2.21
N GLN A 8 12.95 -16.82 -1.41
CA GLN A 8 12.49 -17.02 -0.03
C GLN A 8 12.60 -15.75 0.83
N ALA A 9 13.63 -14.92 0.62
CA ALA A 9 13.82 -13.68 1.37
C ALA A 9 12.72 -12.66 1.07
N GLU A 10 12.28 -12.53 -0.19
CA GLU A 10 11.18 -11.63 -0.55
C GLU A 10 9.82 -12.15 -0.07
N LEU A 11 9.63 -13.48 -0.08
CA LEU A 11 8.43 -14.10 0.47
C LEU A 11 8.31 -13.90 1.99
N GLU A 12 9.43 -13.97 2.71
CA GLU A 12 9.49 -13.69 4.15
C GLU A 12 9.22 -12.22 4.50
N LYS A 13 9.57 -11.29 3.62
CA LYS A 13 9.18 -9.88 3.76
C LYS A 13 7.69 -9.71 3.49
N ALA A 14 7.21 -10.26 2.38
CA ALA A 14 5.82 -10.14 1.98
C ALA A 14 4.85 -10.80 2.97
N SER A 15 5.25 -11.88 3.65
CA SER A 15 4.40 -12.55 4.64
C SER A 15 4.08 -11.68 5.87
N LYS A 16 4.85 -10.62 6.11
CA LYS A 16 4.64 -9.65 7.19
C LYS A 16 3.72 -8.50 6.79
N LEU A 17 3.38 -8.38 5.51
CA LEU A 17 2.52 -7.30 5.00
C LEU A 17 1.05 -7.67 5.18
N ALA A 18 0.24 -6.66 5.51
CA ALA A 18 -1.20 -6.81 5.65
C ALA A 18 -1.89 -7.03 4.30
N ASN A 19 -3.04 -7.71 4.33
CA ASN A 19 -3.95 -7.87 3.17
C ASN A 19 -3.35 -8.61 1.95
N VAL A 20 -2.25 -9.33 2.13
CA VAL A 20 -1.56 -10.06 1.06
C VAL A 20 -2.43 -11.21 0.52
N PRO A 21 -2.59 -11.33 -0.81
CA PRO A 21 -3.27 -12.48 -1.40
C PRO A 21 -2.36 -13.70 -1.37
N HIS A 22 -2.50 -14.53 -0.33
CA HIS A 22 -1.75 -15.79 -0.20
C HIS A 22 -2.17 -16.81 -1.28
N CYS A 23 -1.39 -16.90 -2.37
CA CYS A 23 -1.52 -17.92 -3.40
C CYS A 23 -0.21 -18.12 -4.18
N GLU A 24 -0.08 -19.24 -4.90
CA GLU A 24 1.13 -19.57 -5.66
C GLU A 24 1.50 -18.47 -6.69
N GLN A 25 0.52 -17.94 -7.42
CA GLN A 25 0.79 -16.90 -8.42
C GLN A 25 1.26 -15.59 -7.78
N TYR A 26 0.80 -15.28 -6.57
CA TYR A 26 1.34 -14.15 -5.80
C TYR A 26 2.79 -14.39 -5.39
N GLU A 27 3.12 -15.58 -4.88
CA GLU A 27 4.49 -15.92 -4.50
C GLU A 27 5.45 -15.84 -5.70
N ARG A 28 5.00 -16.32 -6.87
CA ARG A 28 5.71 -16.20 -8.14
C ARG A 28 5.91 -14.75 -8.54
N MET A 29 4.86 -13.91 -8.42
CA MET A 29 4.94 -12.47 -8.66
C MET A 29 5.98 -11.79 -7.76
N ILE A 30 5.93 -12.02 -6.44
CA ILE A 30 6.89 -11.45 -5.48
C ILE A 30 8.31 -11.95 -5.74
N SER A 31 8.46 -13.19 -6.20
CA SER A 31 9.75 -13.78 -6.55
C SER A 31 10.32 -13.33 -7.91
N GLY A 32 9.62 -12.47 -8.65
CA GLY A 32 10.04 -12.06 -10.00
C GLY A 32 9.95 -13.17 -11.05
N MET A 33 9.16 -14.21 -10.78
CA MET A 33 8.89 -15.32 -11.70
C MET A 33 7.72 -14.98 -12.63
N LEU A 34 7.61 -15.70 -13.75
CA LEU A 34 6.38 -15.65 -14.56
C LEU A 34 5.20 -16.16 -13.74
N TYR A 35 4.10 -15.41 -13.79
CA TYR A 35 2.87 -15.70 -13.05
C TYR A 35 1.64 -15.36 -13.89
N ASP A 36 0.51 -15.98 -13.56
CA ASP A 36 -0.80 -15.64 -14.12
C ASP A 36 -1.49 -14.58 -13.26
N SER A 37 -1.55 -13.36 -13.77
CA SER A 37 -2.17 -12.21 -13.10
C SER A 37 -3.70 -12.20 -13.16
N LEU A 38 -4.31 -13.02 -14.01
CA LEU A 38 -5.75 -13.00 -14.27
C LEU A 38 -6.53 -13.97 -13.38
N ILE A 39 -5.84 -14.81 -12.59
CA ILE A 39 -6.51 -15.69 -11.65
C ILE A 39 -7.46 -14.91 -10.72
N PRO A 40 -8.61 -15.49 -10.32
CA PRO A 40 -9.62 -14.77 -9.54
C PRO A 40 -9.07 -14.14 -8.26
N LYS A 41 -8.13 -14.80 -7.57
CA LYS A 41 -7.53 -14.30 -6.33
C LYS A 41 -6.80 -12.96 -6.55
N LEU A 42 -5.97 -12.87 -7.59
CA LEU A 42 -5.19 -11.67 -7.90
C LEU A 42 -6.06 -10.58 -8.54
N THR A 43 -7.00 -10.96 -9.39
CA THR A 43 -7.97 -10.02 -9.96
C THR A 43 -8.85 -9.38 -8.89
N ASN A 44 -9.33 -10.16 -7.91
CA ASN A 44 -10.12 -9.64 -6.79
C ASN A 44 -9.28 -8.76 -5.85
N ALA A 45 -8.01 -9.09 -5.62
CA ALA A 45 -7.11 -8.23 -4.85
C ALA A 45 -6.90 -6.87 -5.52
N ARG A 46 -6.72 -6.83 -6.85
CA ARG A 46 -6.66 -5.58 -7.63
C ARG A 46 -7.98 -4.80 -7.57
N LEU A 47 -9.11 -5.49 -7.61
CA LEU A 47 -10.43 -4.85 -7.49
C LEU A 47 -10.60 -4.20 -6.10
N ALA A 48 -10.21 -4.89 -5.03
CA ALA A 48 -10.23 -4.35 -3.67
C ALA A 48 -9.33 -3.10 -3.55
N ALA A 49 -8.11 -3.15 -4.10
CA ALA A 49 -7.23 -1.99 -4.15
C ALA A 49 -7.87 -0.82 -4.91
N ARG A 50 -8.50 -1.06 -6.07
CA ARG A 50 -9.20 -0.03 -6.85
C ARG A 50 -10.35 0.62 -6.08
N LYS A 51 -11.12 -0.18 -5.35
CA LYS A 51 -12.19 0.33 -4.48
C LYS A 51 -11.62 1.25 -3.41
N ALA A 52 -10.60 0.80 -2.67
CA ALA A 52 -9.97 1.59 -1.62
C ALA A 52 -9.33 2.89 -2.16
N MET A 53 -8.68 2.83 -3.33
CA MET A 53 -8.15 4.01 -4.00
C MET A 53 -9.24 5.00 -4.41
N ASN A 54 -10.38 4.51 -4.90
CA ASN A 54 -11.49 5.39 -5.27
C ASN A 54 -12.01 6.13 -4.03
N GLU A 55 -12.21 5.41 -2.93
CA GLU A 55 -12.59 5.99 -1.64
C GLU A 55 -11.55 7.01 -1.17
N TYR A 56 -10.26 6.67 -1.14
CA TYR A 56 -9.17 7.57 -0.72
C TYR A 56 -9.06 8.85 -1.56
N ASN A 57 -9.22 8.72 -2.88
CA ASN A 57 -9.06 9.83 -3.81
C ASN A 57 -10.26 10.78 -3.84
N THR A 58 -11.43 10.33 -3.40
CA THR A 58 -12.67 11.11 -3.47
C THR A 58 -13.22 11.51 -2.11
N TRP A 59 -12.75 10.88 -1.02
CA TRP A 59 -13.13 11.26 0.33
C TRP A 59 -12.62 12.66 0.69
N PHE A 60 -13.52 13.44 1.28
CA PHE A 60 -13.24 14.76 1.81
C PHE A 60 -14.22 15.07 2.96
N PRO A 61 -13.78 15.64 4.09
CA PRO A 61 -14.67 15.96 5.20
C PRO A 61 -15.43 17.27 4.97
N GLU A 62 -16.52 17.45 5.73
CA GLU A 62 -17.36 18.64 5.76
C GLU A 62 -17.53 19.15 7.19
N GLY A 63 -17.95 20.42 7.36
CA GLY A 63 -18.23 21.00 8.68
C GLY A 63 -16.99 21.13 9.58
N ASP A 64 -17.15 20.83 10.87
CA ASP A 64 -16.08 20.98 11.88
C ASP A 64 -14.89 20.02 11.63
N ASP A 65 -15.09 18.94 10.87
CA ASP A 65 -14.04 18.00 10.47
C ASP A 65 -13.17 18.52 9.31
N PHE A 66 -13.53 19.66 8.71
CA PHE A 66 -12.74 20.30 7.67
C PHE A 66 -11.54 21.06 8.26
N ASN A 67 -10.59 20.30 8.79
CA ASN A 67 -9.31 20.79 9.29
C ASN A 67 -8.19 19.80 8.94
N ILE A 68 -6.95 20.30 8.89
CA ILE A 68 -5.80 19.50 8.43
C ILE A 68 -5.52 18.31 9.35
N GLU A 69 -5.69 18.45 10.67
CA GLU A 69 -5.43 17.38 11.63
C GLU A 69 -6.36 16.17 11.40
N ASN A 70 -7.67 16.41 11.29
CA ASN A 70 -8.66 15.37 11.02
C ASN A 70 -8.48 14.75 9.63
N ILE A 71 -8.17 15.57 8.61
CA ILE A 71 -7.91 15.09 7.25
C ILE A 71 -6.70 14.15 7.23
N THR A 72 -5.58 14.57 7.84
CA THR A 72 -4.34 13.78 7.86
C THR A 72 -4.54 12.47 8.58
N LYS A 73 -5.12 12.50 9.79
CA LYS A 73 -5.41 11.29 10.58
C LYS A 73 -6.30 10.32 9.81
N ARG A 74 -7.40 10.82 9.23
CA ARG A 74 -8.33 9.96 8.48
C ARG A 74 -7.69 9.37 7.23
N ARG A 75 -6.86 10.14 6.52
CA ARG A 75 -6.12 9.62 5.36
C ARG A 75 -5.12 8.54 5.76
N ALA A 76 -4.40 8.71 6.87
CA ALA A 76 -3.51 7.68 7.38
C ALA A 76 -4.26 6.38 7.74
N GLU A 77 -5.44 6.48 8.37
CA GLU A 77 -6.31 5.31 8.62
C GLU A 77 -6.75 4.62 7.33
N MET A 78 -7.14 5.39 6.32
CA MET A 78 -7.53 4.84 5.02
C MET A 78 -6.34 4.11 4.37
N LEU A 79 -5.14 4.71 4.34
CA LEU A 79 -3.93 4.06 3.82
C LEU A 79 -3.61 2.77 4.59
N LYS A 80 -3.69 2.79 5.93
CA LYS A 80 -3.50 1.59 6.79
C LYS A 80 -4.47 0.46 6.45
N SER A 81 -5.67 0.76 5.98
CA SER A 81 -6.68 -0.24 5.67
C SER A 81 -6.36 -1.09 4.43
N PHE A 82 -5.55 -0.59 3.49
CA PHE A 82 -5.31 -1.29 2.21
C PHE A 82 -3.84 -1.38 1.78
N LEU A 83 -2.92 -0.61 2.37
CA LEU A 83 -1.49 -0.80 2.17
C LEU A 83 -0.95 -1.97 2.99
N GLY A 84 0.20 -2.51 2.58
CA GLY A 84 0.84 -3.64 3.26
C GLY A 84 1.42 -3.27 4.62
N HIS A 85 1.93 -2.04 4.74
CA HIS A 85 2.44 -1.49 5.99
C HIS A 85 2.39 0.03 5.95
N VAL A 86 2.05 0.66 7.07
CA VAL A 86 2.13 2.11 7.27
C VAL A 86 2.61 2.34 8.70
N GLU A 87 3.82 2.86 8.86
CA GLU A 87 4.46 2.97 10.17
C GLU A 87 3.92 4.16 10.97
N ASP A 88 3.71 5.30 10.31
CA ASP A 88 3.30 6.57 10.95
C ASP A 88 1.77 6.75 11.00
N GLU A 89 1.28 7.46 12.00
CA GLU A 89 -0.12 7.94 12.07
C GLU A 89 -0.35 9.20 11.22
N GLU A 90 0.73 9.83 10.76
CA GLU A 90 0.68 11.06 9.97
C GLU A 90 1.06 10.85 8.51
N VAL A 91 1.20 9.59 8.04
CA VAL A 91 1.46 9.32 6.62
C VAL A 91 0.36 9.92 5.76
N PHE A 92 0.78 10.80 4.86
CA PHE A 92 -0.11 11.48 3.94
C PHE A 92 0.40 11.35 2.50
N ILE A 93 -0.49 10.97 1.59
CA ILE A 93 -0.20 10.89 0.15
C ILE A 93 -1.22 11.77 -0.57
N GLU A 94 -0.78 12.78 -1.30
CA GLU A 94 -1.67 13.63 -2.08
C GLU A 94 -2.46 12.81 -3.12
N PRO A 95 -3.80 12.93 -3.16
CA PRO A 95 -4.60 12.42 -4.26
C PRO A 95 -4.22 13.08 -5.61
N PRO A 96 -4.35 12.35 -6.75
CA PRO A 96 -4.81 10.98 -6.85
C PRO A 96 -3.70 9.95 -6.64
N PHE A 97 -3.93 9.01 -5.73
CA PHE A 97 -3.06 7.87 -5.48
C PHE A 97 -3.47 6.65 -6.32
N ARG A 98 -2.48 5.93 -6.87
CA ARG A 98 -2.66 4.72 -7.68
C ARG A 98 -1.68 3.61 -7.32
N VAL A 99 -2.19 2.39 -7.15
CA VAL A 99 -1.44 1.16 -6.87
C VAL A 99 -2.20 -0.04 -7.45
N ASP A 100 -1.47 -1.01 -8.02
CA ASP A 100 -2.09 -2.25 -8.51
C ASP A 100 -2.47 -3.18 -7.36
N TYR A 101 -1.56 -3.35 -6.40
CA TYR A 101 -1.76 -4.12 -5.17
C TYR A 101 -1.31 -3.28 -3.98
N GLY A 102 -2.26 -2.77 -3.19
CA GLY A 102 -1.97 -2.05 -1.95
C GLY A 102 -1.03 -2.82 -0.99
N PRO A 103 -1.22 -4.13 -0.76
CA PRO A 103 -0.36 -4.94 0.12
C PRO A 103 1.14 -4.94 -0.23
N ASN A 104 1.52 -4.63 -1.47
CA ASN A 104 2.92 -4.65 -1.90
C ASN A 104 3.65 -3.34 -1.64
N MET A 105 2.94 -2.33 -1.12
CA MET A 105 3.47 -1.01 -0.83
C MET A 105 3.54 -0.81 0.67
N SER A 106 4.67 -0.26 1.12
CA SER A 106 4.85 0.27 2.47
C SER A 106 4.92 1.79 2.42
N GLY A 107 4.12 2.46 3.24
CA GLY A 107 4.14 3.92 3.40
C GLY A 107 4.98 4.33 4.62
N TYR A 108 5.85 5.32 4.45
CA TYR A 108 6.58 6.00 5.51
C TYR A 108 6.34 7.51 5.35
N ASP A 109 6.40 8.27 6.44
CA ASP A 109 6.39 9.73 6.34
C ASP A 109 7.76 10.22 5.82
N TRP A 110 7.76 10.79 4.60
CA TRP A 110 8.96 11.34 3.98
C TRP A 110 9.29 12.76 4.47
N SER A 111 8.34 13.46 5.09
CA SER A 111 8.54 14.83 5.57
C SER A 111 9.49 14.86 6.78
N LYS A 112 9.36 13.90 7.71
CA LYS A 112 10.23 13.71 8.88
C LYS A 112 11.69 13.40 8.55
N ARG A 113 12.01 13.04 7.30
CA ARG A 113 13.41 12.80 6.88
C ARG A 113 14.15 14.11 6.58
N TYR A 114 13.44 15.16 6.14
CA TYR A 114 14.06 16.45 5.83
C TYR A 114 14.44 17.25 7.08
N ASP A 115 13.75 17.05 8.20
CA ASP A 115 14.07 17.72 9.48
C ASP A 115 15.34 17.18 10.14
N LEU A 116 15.82 15.99 9.75
CA LEU A 116 17.06 15.41 10.27
C LEU A 116 18.31 15.83 9.47
N ASP A 117 18.14 16.31 8.24
CA ASP A 117 19.25 16.73 7.38
C ASP A 117 19.53 18.25 7.46
N SER A 118 18.75 19.00 8.26
CA SER A 118 18.96 20.44 8.51
C SER A 118 19.83 20.76 9.73
N ASP A 119 20.28 19.75 10.47
CA ASP A 119 21.15 19.88 11.66
C ASP A 119 22.62 19.47 11.38
N THR A 120 23.16 19.89 10.23
CA THR A 120 24.61 19.79 9.91
C THR A 120 25.18 21.08 9.33
#